data_AF-A0A2V9W8H6-F1
#
_entry.id   AF-A0A2V9W8H6-F1
#
_cell.length_a   1.000
_cell.length_b   1.000
_cell.length_c   1.000
_cell.angle_alpha   90.00
_cell.angle_beta   90.00
_cell.angle_gamma   90.00
#
_symmetry.space_group_name_H-M   'P 1'
#
loop_
_entity.id
_entity.type
_entity.pdbx_description
1 polymer ?
#
loop_
_entity_poly.entity_id
_entity_poly.type
_entity_poly.pdbx_seq_one_letter_code
_entity_poly.pdbx_strand_id
1 'polypeptide(L)'
;MSGNLENTPGPDSPPESQPPAPDFAAATQPPYVRTLLFGPDGLRPGWGFAFYVVMSYFLYWLANDLEERYGPAGSLRSMMLEEFCALLAAVIPSLVLAKIERRPWETYGLPPRQAFRKLFWVGATWGFAGITLLLGTLNRIHVFDFGHLALHGPRIVKYAAFWAVMFLLVGCFEEFLLRGYAQFTLTRAVGFWWAAISLSCAFGLIHIRNGGEEWNGLLAVACIGLFFALTLRRTGTLWFAVGFHAAWDWGETFFYSVPDSGIVFPGHLLKSSLHGARWLTGGSVGPEGSSLCFVVIALLWFAFSRTYKQVKYPEKSTLSHGELPESA
;
A
#
# COMPACT_ATOMS: atom_id res chain seq x y z
N MET A 1 -106.11 25.59 -0.12
CA MET A 1 -104.91 26.44 -0.08
C MET A 1 -103.74 25.59 0.37
N SER A 2 -102.53 25.87 -0.15
CA SER A 2 -101.29 25.08 -0.09
C SER A 2 -101.22 24.03 -1.21
N GLY A 3 -100.43 24.15 -2.28
CA GLY A 3 -99.28 25.00 -2.58
C GLY A 3 -98.17 24.11 -3.12
N ASN A 4 -98.08 23.99 -4.45
CA ASN A 4 -97.01 23.28 -5.16
C ASN A 4 -95.64 23.86 -4.81
N LEU A 5 -94.65 22.99 -4.57
CA LEU A 5 -93.24 23.37 -4.58
C LEU A 5 -92.54 22.57 -5.68
N GLU A 6 -92.26 23.27 -6.77
CA GLU A 6 -91.29 22.89 -7.80
C GLU A 6 -89.90 22.74 -7.16
N ASN A 7 -89.25 21.62 -7.45
CA ASN A 7 -87.88 21.36 -7.05
C ASN A 7 -86.96 21.77 -8.20
N THR A 8 -86.36 22.97 -8.12
CA THR A 8 -85.32 23.44 -9.03
C THR A 8 -83.98 22.78 -8.70
N PRO A 9 -83.20 22.26 -9.66
CA PRO A 9 -81.83 21.82 -9.39
C PRO A 9 -80.93 23.04 -9.22
N GLY A 10 -80.21 23.12 -8.10
CA GLY A 10 -79.16 24.12 -7.90
C GLY A 10 -77.92 23.81 -8.76
N PRO A 11 -77.20 24.82 -9.27
CA PRO A 11 -75.86 24.63 -9.80
C PRO A 11 -74.86 24.52 -8.64
N ASP A 12 -73.64 24.06 -8.95
CA ASP A 12 -72.46 24.01 -8.06
C ASP A 12 -72.22 22.66 -7.36
N SER A 13 -71.98 21.63 -8.17
CA SER A 13 -71.01 20.58 -7.79
C SER A 13 -69.61 21.06 -8.20
N PRO A 14 -68.59 21.09 -7.32
CA PRO A 14 -67.23 21.40 -7.72
C PRO A 14 -66.72 20.33 -8.70
N PRO A 15 -65.89 20.68 -9.69
CA PRO A 15 -65.33 19.68 -10.59
C PRO A 15 -64.50 18.68 -9.78
N GLU A 16 -64.80 17.40 -9.97
CA GLU A 16 -64.07 16.27 -9.43
C GLU A 16 -62.59 16.41 -9.83
N SER A 17 -61.71 16.56 -8.84
CA SER A 17 -60.27 16.71 -9.08
C SER A 17 -59.75 15.45 -9.76
N GLN A 18 -59.39 15.55 -11.04
CA GLN A 18 -58.72 14.46 -11.75
C GLN A 18 -57.47 14.04 -10.97
N PRO A 19 -57.24 12.72 -10.77
CA PRO A 19 -56.00 12.26 -10.17
C PRO A 19 -54.82 12.77 -11.01
N PRO A 20 -53.71 13.21 -10.38
CA PRO A 20 -52.56 13.69 -11.11
C PRO A 20 -52.11 12.62 -12.10
N ALA A 21 -51.98 13.00 -13.38
CA ALA A 21 -51.48 12.11 -14.40
C ALA A 21 -50.11 11.56 -13.96
N PRO A 22 -49.83 10.26 -14.14
CA PRO A 22 -48.53 9.71 -13.81
C PRO A 22 -47.44 10.50 -14.54
N ASP A 23 -46.51 11.06 -13.76
CA ASP A 23 -45.39 11.81 -14.27
C ASP A 23 -44.43 10.84 -14.98
N PHE A 24 -44.55 10.78 -16.31
CA PHE A 24 -43.65 10.05 -17.19
C PHE A 24 -42.41 10.89 -17.54
N ALA A 25 -42.05 11.92 -16.75
CA ALA A 25 -40.75 12.58 -16.86
C ALA A 25 -39.68 11.50 -16.99
N ALA A 26 -39.16 11.41 -18.20
CA ALA A 26 -38.47 10.23 -18.70
C ALA A 26 -37.40 9.80 -17.69
N ALA A 27 -37.58 8.60 -17.13
CA ALA A 27 -36.49 7.88 -16.50
C ALA A 27 -35.43 7.67 -17.59
N THR A 28 -34.58 8.67 -17.77
CA THR A 28 -33.47 8.65 -18.70
C THR A 28 -32.53 7.61 -18.14
N GLN A 29 -32.63 6.41 -18.70
CA GLN A 29 -31.77 5.29 -18.34
C GLN A 29 -30.34 5.83 -18.38
N PRO A 30 -29.56 5.70 -17.30
CA PRO A 30 -28.19 6.18 -17.29
C PRO A 30 -27.47 5.58 -18.49
N PRO A 31 -26.66 6.37 -19.23
CA PRO A 31 -25.98 5.88 -20.42
C PRO A 31 -25.21 4.60 -20.09
N TYR A 32 -25.21 3.61 -20.99
CA TYR A 32 -24.65 2.27 -20.77
C TYR A 32 -23.24 2.27 -20.16
N VAL A 33 -22.41 3.23 -20.55
CA VAL A 33 -21.06 3.46 -20.00
C VAL A 33 -21.09 3.72 -18.48
N ARG A 34 -22.08 4.48 -18.00
CA ARG A 34 -22.25 4.76 -16.57
C ARG A 34 -22.62 3.50 -15.79
N THR A 35 -23.48 2.62 -16.33
CA THR A 35 -23.82 1.34 -15.68
C THR A 35 -22.69 0.31 -15.71
N LEU A 36 -21.82 0.39 -16.73
CA LEU A 36 -20.64 -0.47 -16.87
C LEU A 36 -19.53 -0.06 -15.91
N LEU A 37 -19.26 1.25 -15.78
CA LEU A 37 -18.17 1.77 -14.95
C LEU A 37 -18.56 1.93 -13.48
N PHE A 38 -19.78 2.39 -13.20
CA PHE A 38 -20.23 2.70 -11.85
C PHE A 38 -21.23 1.66 -11.32
N GLY A 39 -21.13 1.38 -10.03
CA GLY A 39 -22.09 0.62 -9.24
C GLY A 39 -22.64 1.47 -8.08
N PRO A 40 -23.38 0.84 -7.15
CA PRO A 40 -23.94 1.53 -5.98
C PRO A 40 -22.88 2.25 -5.13
N ASP A 41 -21.68 1.68 -5.02
CA ASP A 41 -20.59 2.19 -4.16
C ASP A 41 -19.55 3.04 -4.90
N GLY A 42 -19.91 3.61 -6.05
CA GLY A 42 -18.99 4.39 -6.90
C GLY A 42 -18.40 3.56 -8.05
N LEU A 43 -17.14 3.80 -8.39
CA LEU A 43 -16.47 3.08 -9.48
C LEU A 43 -16.41 1.57 -9.15
N ARG A 44 -16.75 0.72 -10.12
CA ARG A 44 -16.68 -0.73 -9.92
C ARG A 44 -15.24 -1.15 -9.64
N PRO A 45 -15.00 -2.06 -8.68
CA PRO A 45 -13.66 -2.44 -8.26
C PRO A 45 -12.70 -2.84 -9.39
N GLY A 46 -13.18 -3.60 -10.39
CA GLY A 46 -12.35 -4.02 -11.52
C GLY A 46 -11.82 -2.84 -12.34
N TRP A 47 -12.67 -1.86 -12.64
CA TRP A 47 -12.27 -0.65 -13.35
C TRP A 47 -11.42 0.27 -12.49
N GLY A 48 -11.74 0.41 -11.21
CA GLY A 48 -10.92 1.18 -10.26
C GLY A 48 -9.50 0.66 -10.19
N PHE A 49 -9.32 -0.66 -10.09
CA PHE A 49 -8.00 -1.26 -10.09
C PHE A 49 -7.28 -1.12 -11.45
N ALA A 50 -7.99 -1.37 -12.56
CA ALA A 50 -7.40 -1.25 -13.89
C ALA A 50 -6.91 0.18 -14.17
N PHE A 51 -7.72 1.20 -13.88
CA PHE A 51 -7.31 2.60 -14.04
C PHE A 51 -6.14 2.94 -13.11
N TYR A 52 -6.15 2.46 -11.87
CA TYR A 52 -5.05 2.67 -10.95
C TYR A 52 -3.74 2.14 -11.51
N VAL A 53 -3.71 0.87 -11.92
CA VAL A 53 -2.51 0.23 -12.49
C VAL A 53 -2.04 0.94 -13.75
N VAL A 54 -2.95 1.27 -14.67
CA VAL A 54 -2.58 1.93 -15.94
C VAL A 54 -2.00 3.32 -15.69
N MET A 55 -2.64 4.12 -14.84
CA MET A 55 -2.17 5.47 -14.53
C MET A 55 -0.85 5.45 -13.76
N SER A 56 -0.71 4.56 -12.77
CA SER A 56 0.54 4.43 -12.01
C SER A 56 1.69 3.96 -12.88
N TYR A 57 1.45 2.96 -13.73
CA TYR A 57 2.46 2.49 -14.69
C TYR A 57 2.87 3.60 -15.66
N PHE A 58 1.91 4.32 -16.23
CA PHE A 58 2.19 5.41 -17.17
C PHE A 58 3.01 6.53 -16.52
N LEU A 59 2.63 6.97 -15.32
CA LEU A 59 3.37 8.01 -14.60
C LEU A 59 4.77 7.57 -14.19
N TYR A 60 4.92 6.32 -13.72
CA TYR A 60 6.22 5.74 -13.37
C TYR A 60 7.11 5.65 -14.61
N TRP A 61 6.59 5.12 -15.72
CA TRP A 61 7.32 5.04 -16.98
C TRP A 61 7.73 6.42 -17.49
N LEU A 62 6.82 7.40 -17.47
CA LEU A 62 7.11 8.76 -17.91
C LEU A 62 8.20 9.41 -17.05
N ALA A 63 8.16 9.23 -15.74
CA ALA A 63 9.18 9.75 -14.84
C ALA A 63 10.58 9.17 -15.17
N ASN A 64 10.66 7.85 -15.34
CA ASN A 64 11.91 7.18 -15.70
C ASN A 64 12.42 7.58 -17.09
N ASP A 65 11.55 7.70 -18.10
CA ASP A 65 11.94 8.13 -19.46
C ASP A 65 12.46 9.58 -19.46
N LEU A 66 11.83 10.49 -18.69
CA LEU A 66 12.30 11.86 -18.55
C LEU A 66 13.66 11.94 -17.84
N GLU A 67 13.84 11.13 -16.80
CA GLU A 67 15.11 11.06 -16.07
C GLU A 67 16.24 10.46 -16.89
N GLU A 68 15.97 9.42 -17.69
CA GLU A 68 16.96 8.86 -18.61
C GLU A 68 17.41 9.89 -19.66
N ARG A 69 16.47 10.72 -20.17
CA ARG A 69 16.76 11.74 -21.19
C ARG A 69 17.44 13.00 -20.65
N TYR A 70 17.06 13.45 -19.46
CA TYR A 70 17.38 14.79 -18.96
C TYR A 70 17.99 14.81 -17.55
N GLY A 71 17.97 13.69 -16.84
CA GLY A 71 18.40 13.56 -15.47
C GLY A 71 19.92 13.42 -15.31
N PRO A 72 20.45 13.75 -14.12
CA PRO A 72 21.86 13.53 -13.79
C PRO A 72 22.09 12.04 -13.48
N ALA A 73 22.33 11.25 -14.53
CA ALA A 73 22.43 9.79 -14.44
C ALA A 73 23.39 9.27 -13.36
N GLY A 74 22.95 8.26 -12.62
CA GLY A 74 23.79 7.46 -11.70
C GLY A 74 24.25 8.19 -10.43
N SER A 75 23.53 9.22 -9.98
CA SER A 75 23.86 9.95 -8.76
C SER A 75 22.90 9.60 -7.61
N LEU A 76 23.32 9.76 -6.35
CA LEU A 76 22.40 9.60 -5.20
C LEU A 76 21.21 10.57 -5.25
N ARG A 77 21.35 11.70 -5.96
CA ARG A 77 20.27 12.67 -6.15
C ARG A 77 19.26 12.20 -7.18
N SER A 78 19.71 11.56 -8.27
CA SER A 78 18.81 10.97 -9.27
C SER A 78 18.00 9.85 -8.63
N MET A 79 18.67 8.95 -7.90
CA MET A 79 17.99 7.87 -7.17
C MET A 79 16.89 8.37 -6.20
N MET A 80 17.13 9.46 -5.47
CA MET A 80 16.12 10.05 -4.60
C MET A 80 14.96 10.69 -5.38
N LEU A 81 15.24 11.24 -6.56
CA LEU A 81 14.22 11.79 -7.45
C LEU A 81 13.37 10.67 -8.07
N GLU A 82 13.99 9.56 -8.48
CA GLU A 82 13.34 8.35 -9.01
C GLU A 82 12.28 7.85 -8.00
N GLU A 83 12.68 7.65 -6.74
CA GLU A 83 11.76 7.16 -5.69
C GLU A 83 10.66 8.17 -5.33
N PHE A 84 11.00 9.46 -5.32
CA PHE A 84 9.99 10.50 -5.10
C PHE A 84 8.95 10.51 -6.23
N CYS A 85 9.40 10.40 -7.49
CA CYS A 85 8.52 10.29 -8.64
C CYS A 85 7.69 8.99 -8.62
N ALA A 86 8.27 7.88 -8.17
CA ALA A 86 7.57 6.61 -8.00
C ALA A 86 6.43 6.74 -6.96
N LEU A 87 6.70 7.37 -5.81
CA LEU A 87 5.68 7.68 -4.82
C LEU A 87 4.55 8.54 -5.42
N LEU A 88 4.89 9.57 -6.21
CA LEU A 88 3.88 10.38 -6.90
C LEU A 88 3.06 9.56 -7.90
N ALA A 89 3.68 8.63 -8.62
CA ALA A 89 3.00 7.71 -9.54
C ALA A 89 2.01 6.78 -8.81
N ALA A 90 2.21 6.47 -7.53
CA ALA A 90 1.24 5.74 -6.71
C ALA A 90 0.15 6.66 -6.11
N VAL A 91 0.52 7.87 -5.69
CA VAL A 91 -0.35 8.81 -4.97
C VAL A 91 -1.32 9.55 -5.90
N ILE A 92 -0.84 10.09 -7.03
CA ILE A 92 -1.65 10.91 -7.94
C ILE A 92 -2.86 10.14 -8.47
N PRO A 93 -2.73 8.90 -8.99
CA PRO A 93 -3.88 8.13 -9.45
C PRO A 93 -4.88 7.84 -8.33
N SER A 94 -4.38 7.56 -7.12
CA SER A 94 -5.22 7.34 -5.95
C SER A 94 -6.03 8.58 -5.60
N LEU A 95 -5.45 9.79 -5.67
CA LEU A 95 -6.17 11.05 -5.42
C LEU A 95 -7.26 11.31 -6.47
N VAL A 96 -6.95 11.07 -7.75
CA VAL A 96 -7.92 11.21 -8.86
C VAL A 96 -9.08 10.25 -8.67
N LEU A 97 -8.78 8.97 -8.41
CA LEU A 97 -9.79 7.94 -8.23
C LEU A 97 -10.60 8.14 -6.94
N ALA A 98 -9.96 8.55 -5.83
CA ALA A 98 -10.64 8.91 -4.59
C ALA A 98 -11.69 10.02 -4.81
N LYS A 99 -11.36 11.03 -5.63
CA LYS A 99 -12.28 12.11 -5.99
C LYS A 99 -13.44 11.61 -6.85
N ILE A 100 -13.18 10.72 -7.80
CA ILE A 100 -14.21 10.08 -8.64
C ILE A 100 -15.15 9.20 -7.80
N GLU A 101 -14.58 8.43 -6.87
CA GLU A 101 -15.31 7.56 -5.95
C GLU A 101 -15.97 8.32 -4.79
N ARG A 102 -15.66 9.61 -4.61
CA ARG A 102 -16.08 10.46 -3.48
C ARG A 102 -15.75 9.85 -2.12
N ARG A 103 -14.57 9.25 -1.98
CA ARG A 103 -14.10 8.62 -0.74
C ARG A 103 -13.02 9.48 -0.06
N PRO A 104 -13.00 9.54 1.28
CA PRO A 104 -11.94 10.23 1.99
C PRO A 104 -10.62 9.48 1.84
N TRP A 105 -9.52 10.23 1.71
CA TRP A 105 -8.17 9.70 1.50
C TRP A 105 -7.75 8.66 2.55
N GLU A 106 -8.15 8.86 3.81
CA GLU A 106 -7.79 8.01 4.94
C GLU A 106 -8.26 6.55 4.77
N THR A 107 -9.27 6.33 3.92
CA THR A 107 -9.79 5.01 3.54
C THR A 107 -8.72 4.11 2.92
N TYR A 108 -7.72 4.70 2.26
CA TYR A 108 -6.64 3.98 1.58
C TYR A 108 -5.42 3.75 2.48
N GLY A 109 -5.57 3.86 3.81
CA GLY A 109 -4.59 3.37 4.78
C GLY A 109 -3.45 4.33 5.16
N LEU A 110 -3.29 5.48 4.50
CA LEU A 110 -2.30 6.51 4.87
C LEU A 110 -2.93 7.81 5.40
N PRO A 111 -3.62 7.80 6.56
CA PRO A 111 -4.14 9.02 7.15
C PRO A 111 -2.99 9.97 7.55
N PRO A 112 -2.92 11.21 7.02
CA PRO A 112 -1.84 12.15 7.32
C PRO A 112 -1.75 12.51 8.80
N ARG A 113 -2.89 12.51 9.50
CA ARG A 113 -2.98 12.75 10.95
C ARG A 113 -2.24 11.71 11.81
N GLN A 114 -1.89 10.57 11.22
CA GLN A 114 -1.15 9.49 11.88
C GLN A 114 0.32 9.40 11.45
N ALA A 115 0.76 10.24 10.51
CA ALA A 115 2.13 10.27 10.00
C ALA A 115 3.15 10.43 11.14
N PHE A 116 4.18 9.58 11.13
CA PHE A 116 5.29 9.58 12.09
C PHE A 116 4.88 9.51 13.57
N ARG A 117 3.66 9.02 13.87
CA ARG A 117 3.19 8.78 15.25
C ARG A 117 3.61 7.40 15.74
N LYS A 118 3.01 6.96 16.84
CA LYS A 118 3.31 5.70 17.54
C LYS A 118 3.46 4.50 16.60
N LEU A 119 2.51 4.26 15.70
CA LEU A 119 2.55 3.06 14.84
C LEU A 119 3.74 3.05 13.88
N PHE A 120 4.14 4.21 13.36
CA PHE A 120 5.34 4.32 12.53
C PHE A 120 6.60 3.92 13.30
N TRP A 121 6.83 4.51 14.48
CA TRP A 121 8.02 4.22 15.28
C TRP A 121 8.03 2.80 15.87
N VAL A 122 6.85 2.26 16.21
CA VAL A 122 6.73 0.86 16.61
C VAL A 122 7.06 -0.05 15.42
N GLY A 123 6.55 0.24 14.22
CA GLY A 123 6.91 -0.45 12.99
C GLY A 123 8.41 -0.42 12.74
N ALA A 124 9.03 0.76 12.79
CA ALA A 124 10.47 0.94 12.61
C ALA A 124 11.30 0.15 13.62
N THR A 125 10.88 0.11 14.88
CA THR A 125 11.53 -0.72 15.90
C THR A 125 11.43 -2.21 15.55
N TRP A 126 10.28 -2.67 15.05
CA TRP A 126 10.10 -4.06 14.64
C TRP A 126 10.92 -4.41 13.40
N GLY A 127 11.00 -3.51 12.41
CA GLY A 127 11.80 -3.68 11.20
C GLY A 127 13.28 -3.81 11.54
N PHE A 128 13.82 -2.81 12.24
CA PHE A 128 15.22 -2.83 12.65
C PHE A 128 15.55 -4.02 13.56
N ALA A 129 14.69 -4.36 14.52
CA ALA A 129 14.88 -5.53 15.39
C ALA A 129 14.81 -6.85 14.60
N GLY A 130 13.95 -6.94 13.58
CA GLY A 130 13.82 -8.09 12.70
C GLY A 130 15.11 -8.36 11.93
N ILE A 131 15.66 -7.35 11.25
CA ILE A 131 16.91 -7.50 10.51
C ILE A 131 18.10 -7.75 11.46
N THR A 132 18.10 -7.09 12.62
CA THR A 132 19.09 -7.35 13.69
C THR A 132 19.04 -8.80 14.17
N LEU A 133 17.84 -9.37 14.34
CA LEU A 133 17.66 -10.76 14.75
C LEU A 133 18.17 -11.72 13.67
N LEU A 134 17.86 -11.45 12.40
CA LEU A 134 18.32 -12.25 11.27
C LEU A 134 19.85 -12.26 11.18
N LEU A 135 20.47 -11.09 11.10
CA LEU A 135 21.92 -10.94 10.99
C LEU A 135 22.65 -11.38 12.26
N GLY A 136 22.06 -11.13 13.43
CA GLY A 136 22.57 -11.65 14.70
C GLY A 136 22.60 -13.18 14.72
N THR A 137 21.56 -13.83 14.19
CA THR A 137 21.52 -15.31 14.08
C THR A 137 22.58 -15.81 13.09
N LEU A 138 22.70 -15.15 11.93
CA LEU A 138 23.74 -15.46 10.93
C LEU A 138 25.16 -15.29 11.51
N ASN A 139 25.39 -14.26 12.33
CA ASN A 139 26.67 -14.08 13.02
C ASN A 139 26.92 -15.19 14.05
N ARG A 140 25.90 -15.60 14.80
CA ARG A 140 26.02 -16.66 15.82
C ARG A 140 26.34 -18.02 15.23
N ILE A 141 25.95 -18.28 13.99
CA ILE A 141 26.30 -19.51 13.26
C ILE A 141 27.52 -19.32 12.34
N HIS A 142 28.25 -18.22 12.49
CA HIS A 142 29.52 -17.92 11.82
C HIS A 142 29.44 -17.79 10.28
N VAL A 143 28.30 -17.31 9.76
CA VAL A 143 28.09 -17.05 8.32
C VAL A 143 27.96 -15.55 7.98
N PHE A 144 28.05 -14.69 8.98
CA PHE A 144 28.03 -13.23 8.83
C PHE A 144 29.00 -12.58 9.82
N ASP A 145 29.79 -11.64 9.34
CA ASP A 145 30.70 -10.83 10.15
C ASP A 145 30.33 -9.35 10.03
N PHE A 146 30.17 -8.67 11.16
CA PHE A 146 29.87 -7.23 11.20
C PHE A 146 31.01 -6.36 10.65
N GLY A 147 32.24 -6.89 10.63
CA GLY A 147 33.43 -6.16 10.19
C GLY A 147 33.76 -4.96 11.07
N HIS A 148 34.17 -3.85 10.44
CA HIS A 148 34.57 -2.60 11.09
C HIS A 148 33.85 -1.40 10.48
N LEU A 149 33.95 -0.24 11.13
CA LEU A 149 33.38 1.01 10.61
C LEU A 149 34.08 1.44 9.30
N ALA A 150 33.30 1.54 8.23
CA ALA A 150 33.72 2.06 6.94
C ALA A 150 33.63 3.60 6.87
N LEU A 151 32.65 4.18 7.57
CA LEU A 151 32.43 5.62 7.62
C LEU A 151 32.90 6.25 8.92
N HIS A 152 33.33 7.52 8.81
CA HIS A 152 33.87 8.29 9.92
C HIS A 152 33.36 9.73 9.89
N GLY A 153 33.26 10.35 11.07
CA GLY A 153 32.93 11.77 11.22
C GLY A 153 31.57 12.17 10.62
N PRO A 154 31.45 13.37 10.03
CA PRO A 154 30.19 13.89 9.50
C PRO A 154 29.55 13.04 8.39
N ARG A 155 30.34 12.17 7.73
CA ARG A 155 29.83 11.27 6.70
C ARG A 155 28.83 10.26 7.25
N ILE A 156 28.99 9.82 8.51
CA ILE A 156 28.05 8.90 9.16
C ILE A 156 26.65 9.53 9.18
N VAL A 157 26.54 10.75 9.71
CA VAL A 157 25.26 11.46 9.82
C VAL A 157 24.66 11.75 8.45
N LYS A 158 25.50 12.18 7.49
CA LYS A 158 25.07 12.45 6.11
C LYS A 158 24.42 11.24 5.45
N TYR A 159 25.10 10.09 5.47
CA TYR A 159 24.58 8.88 4.82
C TYR A 159 23.44 8.24 5.62
N ALA A 160 23.51 8.26 6.96
CA ALA A 160 22.39 7.81 7.81
C ALA A 160 21.10 8.55 7.46
N ALA A 161 21.17 9.89 7.37
CA ALA A 161 20.03 10.73 7.06
C ALA A 161 19.56 10.55 5.60
N PHE A 162 20.50 10.47 4.65
CA PHE A 162 20.16 10.22 3.25
C PHE A 162 19.37 8.92 3.08
N TRP A 163 19.91 7.81 3.59
CA TRP A 163 19.25 6.50 3.48
C TRP A 163 17.95 6.43 4.28
N ALA A 164 17.84 7.14 5.41
CA ALA A 164 16.60 7.18 6.18
C ALA A 164 15.47 7.86 5.40
N VAL A 165 15.76 8.94 4.66
CA VAL A 165 14.79 9.60 3.78
C VAL A 165 14.49 8.73 2.56
N MET A 166 15.53 8.11 1.98
CA MET A 166 15.40 7.22 0.84
C MET A 166 14.42 6.07 1.13
N PHE A 167 14.67 5.29 2.16
CA PHE A 167 13.82 4.14 2.49
C PHE A 167 12.48 4.51 3.09
N LEU A 168 12.35 5.73 3.62
CA LEU A 168 11.03 6.29 3.92
C LEU A 168 10.21 6.52 2.64
N LEU A 169 10.84 7.03 1.56
CA LEU A 169 10.17 7.18 0.26
C LEU A 169 9.82 5.81 -0.34
N VAL A 170 10.77 4.87 -0.37
CA VAL A 170 10.55 3.48 -0.83
C VAL A 170 9.42 2.83 -0.06
N GLY A 171 9.51 2.81 1.28
CA GLY A 171 8.49 2.24 2.15
C GLY A 171 7.12 2.91 1.98
N CYS A 172 7.05 4.22 1.74
CA CYS A 172 5.78 4.87 1.42
C CYS A 172 5.26 4.48 0.03
N PHE A 173 6.12 4.44 -0.97
CA PHE A 173 5.77 4.13 -2.34
C PHE A 173 5.23 2.70 -2.46
N GLU A 174 6.01 1.71 -2.06
CA GLU A 174 5.66 0.30 -2.28
C GLU A 174 4.46 -0.13 -1.44
N GLU A 175 4.42 0.29 -0.17
CA GLU A 175 3.30 -0.03 0.71
C GLU A 175 2.02 0.65 0.27
N PHE A 176 2.09 1.88 -0.24
CA PHE A 176 0.90 2.56 -0.74
C PHE A 176 0.45 2.01 -2.11
N LEU A 177 1.38 1.75 -3.02
CA LEU A 177 1.10 1.19 -4.34
C LEU A 177 0.32 -0.12 -4.22
N LEU A 178 0.75 -1.01 -3.32
CA LEU A 178 0.17 -2.33 -3.19
C LEU A 178 -0.91 -2.41 -2.12
N ARG A 179 -0.67 -1.86 -0.94
CA ARG A 179 -1.56 -2.00 0.22
C ARG A 179 -2.46 -0.79 0.49
N GLY A 180 -2.30 0.29 -0.28
CA GLY A 180 -3.18 1.45 -0.25
C GLY A 180 -4.41 1.28 -1.14
N TYR A 181 -4.47 2.01 -2.25
CA TYR A 181 -5.63 2.01 -3.14
C TYR A 181 -5.89 0.63 -3.75
N ALA A 182 -4.86 -0.09 -4.17
CA ALA A 182 -4.99 -1.42 -4.79
C ALA A 182 -5.63 -2.45 -3.85
N GLN A 183 -5.07 -2.64 -2.65
CA GLN A 183 -5.64 -3.56 -1.64
C GLN A 183 -7.07 -3.21 -1.27
N PHE A 184 -7.37 -1.93 -1.08
CA PHE A 184 -8.73 -1.47 -0.78
C PHE A 184 -9.70 -1.85 -1.90
N THR A 185 -9.33 -1.53 -3.13
CA THR A 185 -10.19 -1.75 -4.30
C THR A 185 -10.37 -3.24 -4.57
N LEU A 186 -9.31 -4.05 -4.50
CA LEU A 186 -9.42 -5.51 -4.66
C LEU A 186 -10.22 -6.16 -3.53
N THR A 187 -10.11 -5.65 -2.30
CA THR A 187 -10.89 -6.16 -1.15
C THR A 187 -12.39 -6.05 -1.42
N ARG A 188 -12.85 -4.97 -2.05
CA ARG A 188 -14.26 -4.81 -2.48
C ARG A 188 -14.68 -5.88 -3.50
N ALA A 189 -13.76 -6.34 -4.35
CA ALA A 189 -14.04 -7.36 -5.36
C ALA A 189 -14.04 -8.78 -4.77
N VAL A 190 -12.91 -9.18 -4.17
CA VAL A 190 -12.60 -10.59 -3.86
C VAL A 190 -12.45 -10.87 -2.36
N GLY A 191 -12.54 -9.85 -1.51
CA GLY A 191 -12.28 -9.96 -0.07
C GLY A 191 -10.81 -9.76 0.29
N PHE A 192 -10.55 -9.50 1.56
CA PHE A 192 -9.25 -8.99 2.03
C PHE A 192 -8.08 -9.95 1.75
N TRP A 193 -8.24 -11.22 2.10
CA TRP A 193 -7.13 -12.18 2.02
C TRP A 193 -6.78 -12.54 0.58
N TRP A 194 -7.77 -12.69 -0.31
CA TRP A 194 -7.50 -12.90 -1.73
C TRP A 194 -6.81 -11.69 -2.36
N ALA A 195 -7.25 -10.48 -2.02
CA ALA A 195 -6.56 -9.26 -2.43
C ALA A 195 -5.11 -9.24 -1.93
N ALA A 196 -4.90 -9.53 -0.63
CA ALA A 196 -3.58 -9.51 0.00
C ALA A 196 -2.63 -10.53 -0.60
N ILE A 197 -3.10 -11.77 -0.85
CA ILE A 197 -2.29 -12.82 -1.50
C ILE A 197 -1.91 -12.39 -2.92
N SER A 198 -2.87 -11.95 -3.73
CA SER A 198 -2.60 -11.53 -5.11
C SER A 198 -1.61 -10.36 -5.18
N LEU A 199 -1.77 -9.35 -4.33
CA LEU A 199 -0.88 -8.18 -4.30
C LEU A 199 0.50 -8.49 -3.72
N SER A 200 0.60 -9.45 -2.79
CA SER A 200 1.89 -9.91 -2.27
C SER A 200 2.64 -10.77 -3.28
N CYS A 201 1.95 -11.60 -4.07
CA CYS A 201 2.55 -12.26 -5.22
C CYS A 201 3.01 -11.24 -6.27
N ALA A 202 2.20 -10.23 -6.58
CA ALA A 202 2.58 -9.16 -7.50
C ALA A 202 3.82 -8.39 -7.01
N PHE A 203 3.94 -8.19 -5.69
CA PHE A 203 5.12 -7.57 -5.08
C PHE A 203 6.41 -8.32 -5.38
N GLY A 204 6.42 -9.64 -5.12
CA GLY A 204 7.54 -10.50 -5.46
C GLY A 204 7.82 -10.52 -6.98
N LEU A 205 6.79 -10.50 -7.83
CA LEU A 205 7.00 -10.47 -9.28
C LEU A 205 7.65 -9.17 -9.78
N ILE A 206 7.32 -8.02 -9.18
CA ILE A 206 7.94 -6.74 -9.56
C ILE A 206 9.43 -6.74 -9.23
N HIS A 207 9.83 -7.42 -8.14
CA HIS A 207 11.23 -7.56 -7.70
C HIS A 207 12.08 -8.44 -8.62
N ILE A 208 11.51 -9.19 -9.57
CA ILE A 208 12.28 -9.91 -10.61
C ILE A 208 13.20 -8.95 -11.39
N ARG A 209 12.85 -7.66 -11.44
CA ARG A 209 13.62 -6.62 -12.12
C ARG A 209 14.88 -6.20 -11.36
N ASN A 210 15.00 -6.54 -10.08
CA ASN A 210 16.16 -6.20 -9.27
C ASN A 210 17.32 -7.11 -9.67
N GLY A 211 18.45 -6.51 -10.02
CA GLY A 211 19.64 -7.24 -10.41
C GLY A 211 20.17 -8.07 -9.23
N GLY A 212 20.23 -9.40 -9.39
CA GLY A 212 20.76 -10.30 -8.36
C GLY A 212 19.69 -11.01 -7.53
N GLU A 213 18.41 -10.72 -7.77
CA GLU A 213 17.29 -11.44 -7.16
C GLU A 213 17.21 -12.91 -7.58
N GLU A 214 16.75 -13.74 -6.65
CA GLU A 214 16.65 -15.20 -6.80
C GLU A 214 15.30 -15.68 -6.24
N TRP A 215 14.88 -16.89 -6.61
CA TRP A 215 13.54 -17.40 -6.25
C TRP A 215 13.22 -17.33 -4.75
N ASN A 216 14.21 -17.56 -3.89
CA ASN A 216 14.04 -17.46 -2.44
C ASN A 216 13.80 -16.01 -1.98
N GLY A 217 14.50 -15.04 -2.58
CA GLY A 217 14.29 -13.61 -2.31
C GLY A 217 12.88 -13.18 -2.72
N LEU A 218 12.48 -13.51 -3.94
CA LEU A 218 11.12 -13.22 -4.45
C LEU A 218 10.02 -13.83 -3.56
N LEU A 219 10.24 -15.05 -3.05
CA LEU A 219 9.30 -15.69 -2.13
C LEU A 219 9.31 -15.01 -0.75
N ALA A 220 10.46 -14.60 -0.24
CA ALA A 220 10.58 -13.84 1.01
C ALA A 220 9.87 -12.49 0.90
N VAL A 221 10.07 -11.76 -0.20
CA VAL A 221 9.37 -10.52 -0.56
C VAL A 221 7.85 -10.72 -0.59
N ALA A 222 7.37 -11.81 -1.20
CA ALA A 222 5.94 -12.13 -1.17
C ALA A 222 5.43 -12.45 0.25
N CYS A 223 6.21 -13.16 1.06
CA CYS A 223 5.86 -13.48 2.44
C CYS A 223 5.82 -12.24 3.35
N ILE A 224 6.82 -11.35 3.26
CA ILE A 224 6.82 -10.10 4.03
C ILE A 224 5.72 -9.15 3.55
N GLY A 225 5.44 -9.12 2.24
CA GLY A 225 4.31 -8.40 1.68
C GLY A 225 2.96 -8.84 2.26
N LEU A 226 2.78 -10.14 2.49
CA LEU A 226 1.60 -10.69 3.13
C LEU A 226 1.55 -10.34 4.63
N PHE A 227 2.71 -10.31 5.30
CA PHE A 227 2.83 -9.84 6.67
C PHE A 227 2.42 -8.36 6.80
N PHE A 228 2.86 -7.49 5.90
CA PHE A 228 2.43 -6.09 5.87
C PHE A 228 0.93 -5.95 5.65
N ALA A 229 0.32 -6.76 4.78
CA ALA A 229 -1.12 -6.82 4.65
C ALA A 229 -1.80 -7.23 5.97
N LEU A 230 -1.28 -8.22 6.71
CA LEU A 230 -1.77 -8.53 8.06
C LEU A 230 -1.68 -7.28 8.98
N THR A 231 -0.57 -6.55 8.95
CA THR A 231 -0.42 -5.35 9.81
C THR A 231 -1.45 -4.27 9.48
N LEU A 232 -1.70 -4.03 8.20
CA LEU A 232 -2.78 -3.17 7.74
C LEU A 232 -4.14 -3.67 8.24
N ARG A 233 -4.40 -4.99 8.16
CA ARG A 233 -5.66 -5.59 8.61
C ARG A 233 -5.96 -5.29 10.08
N ARG A 234 -4.92 -5.36 10.93
CA ARG A 234 -5.06 -5.22 12.38
C ARG A 234 -4.97 -3.78 12.88
N THR A 235 -4.24 -2.92 12.18
CA THR A 235 -4.05 -1.52 12.59
C THR A 235 -4.98 -0.54 11.88
N GLY A 236 -5.48 -0.90 10.69
CA GLY A 236 -6.27 -0.01 9.84
C GLY A 236 -5.43 1.06 9.12
N THR A 237 -4.10 1.00 9.24
CA THR A 237 -3.20 1.98 8.63
C THR A 237 -1.89 1.35 8.18
N LEU A 238 -1.28 1.92 7.14
CA LEU A 238 0.01 1.53 6.59
C LEU A 238 1.20 2.04 7.40
N TRP A 239 1.02 2.98 8.33
CA TRP A 239 2.16 3.60 9.03
C TRP A 239 3.05 2.60 9.77
N PHE A 240 2.50 1.49 10.30
CA PHE A 240 3.32 0.42 10.86
C PHE A 240 4.19 -0.24 9.79
N ALA A 241 3.60 -0.63 8.65
CA ALA A 241 4.32 -1.29 7.56
C ALA A 241 5.37 -0.37 6.95
N VAL A 242 5.03 0.91 6.68
CA VAL A 242 5.97 1.93 6.19
C VAL A 242 7.17 2.08 7.14
N GLY A 243 6.92 2.19 8.45
CA GLY A 243 8.00 2.30 9.43
C GLY A 243 8.86 1.05 9.47
N PHE A 244 8.25 -0.13 9.47
CA PHE A 244 8.97 -1.41 9.44
C PHE A 244 9.86 -1.51 8.21
N HIS A 245 9.28 -1.33 7.03
CA HIS A 245 9.93 -1.45 5.74
C HIS A 245 11.13 -0.49 5.68
N ALA A 246 10.90 0.80 5.93
CA ALA A 246 11.96 1.80 5.91
C ALA A 246 13.14 1.49 6.85
N ALA A 247 12.85 0.92 8.03
CA ALA A 247 13.88 0.61 9.02
C ALA A 247 14.61 -0.71 8.75
N TRP A 248 13.96 -1.66 8.07
CA TRP A 248 14.58 -2.90 7.61
C TRP A 248 15.64 -2.59 6.55
N ASP A 249 15.25 -1.91 5.48
CA ASP A 249 16.13 -1.55 4.35
C ASP A 249 17.25 -0.60 4.79
N TRP A 250 16.93 0.40 5.63
CA TRP A 250 17.95 1.25 6.24
C TRP A 250 18.96 0.43 7.06
N GLY A 251 18.47 -0.60 7.75
CA GLY A 251 19.28 -1.57 8.46
C GLY A 251 20.20 -2.32 7.51
N GLU A 252 19.69 -2.88 6.42
CA GLU A 252 20.49 -3.63 5.44
C GLU A 252 21.52 -2.75 4.73
N THR A 253 21.04 -1.69 4.10
CA THR A 253 21.82 -0.80 3.26
C THR A 253 22.79 0.05 4.06
N PHE A 254 22.30 0.86 5.01
CA PHE A 254 23.18 1.79 5.73
C PHE A 254 23.87 1.11 6.90
N PHE A 255 23.14 0.45 7.80
CA PHE A 255 23.72 0.04 9.08
C PHE A 255 24.61 -1.20 8.93
N TYR A 256 24.07 -2.29 8.39
CA TYR A 256 24.72 -3.59 8.29
C TYR A 256 25.54 -3.78 7.03
N SER A 257 25.34 -2.93 6.01
CA SER A 257 26.17 -2.93 4.79
C SER A 257 26.08 -4.25 4.02
N VAL A 258 24.90 -4.85 3.99
CA VAL A 258 24.58 -6.09 3.28
C VAL A 258 23.78 -5.75 2.01
N PRO A 259 23.70 -6.67 1.03
CA PRO A 259 22.81 -6.45 -0.11
C PRO A 259 21.36 -6.32 0.35
N ASP A 260 20.67 -5.37 -0.26
CA ASP A 260 19.26 -5.01 -0.06
C ASP A 260 18.55 -5.30 -1.39
N SER A 261 17.72 -6.35 -1.41
CA SER A 261 17.11 -6.89 -2.62
C SER A 261 18.09 -7.07 -3.80
N GLY A 262 19.29 -7.58 -3.53
CA GLY A 262 20.32 -7.84 -4.54
C GLY A 262 21.33 -6.72 -4.80
N ILE A 263 21.12 -5.53 -4.22
CA ILE A 263 21.92 -4.34 -4.50
C ILE A 263 22.75 -3.93 -3.28
N VAL A 264 24.03 -3.62 -3.49
CA VAL A 264 24.88 -3.02 -2.46
C VAL A 264 25.08 -1.54 -2.77
N PHE A 265 24.51 -0.68 -1.93
CA PHE A 265 24.56 0.76 -2.14
C PHE A 265 25.77 1.42 -1.46
N PRO A 266 26.30 2.55 -1.99
CA PRO A 266 27.46 3.20 -1.41
C PRO A 266 27.14 3.96 -0.11
N GLY A 267 28.19 4.22 0.69
CA GLY A 267 28.04 5.03 1.90
C GLY A 267 27.37 4.30 3.07
N HIS A 268 27.61 3.00 3.15
CA HIS A 268 27.18 2.15 4.25
C HIS A 268 28.17 2.24 5.45
N LEU A 269 27.66 2.08 6.66
CA LEU A 269 28.35 2.35 7.93
C LEU A 269 29.43 1.31 8.24
N LEU A 270 29.11 0.04 8.08
CA LEU A 270 29.99 -1.09 8.36
C LEU A 270 30.69 -1.55 7.08
N LYS A 271 31.66 -2.45 7.25
CA LYS A 271 32.27 -3.22 6.16
C LYS A 271 32.09 -4.70 6.48
N SER A 272 30.84 -5.14 6.39
CA SER A 272 30.44 -6.49 6.74
C SER A 272 30.73 -7.48 5.61
N SER A 273 30.63 -8.76 5.92
CA SER A 273 30.79 -9.83 4.93
C SER A 273 29.90 -11.03 5.27
N LEU A 274 29.35 -11.65 4.22
CA LEU A 274 28.59 -12.89 4.28
C LEU A 274 29.45 -14.04 3.75
N HIS A 275 29.41 -15.19 4.44
CA HIS A 275 30.24 -16.35 4.13
C HIS A 275 29.43 -17.63 4.23
N GLY A 276 29.73 -18.62 3.38
CA GLY A 276 29.08 -19.93 3.42
C GLY A 276 28.01 -20.13 2.35
N ALA A 277 27.05 -21.00 2.63
CA ALA A 277 26.11 -21.49 1.62
C ALA A 277 25.04 -20.45 1.24
N ARG A 278 24.77 -20.31 -0.06
CA ARG A 278 23.81 -19.34 -0.61
C ARG A 278 22.40 -19.43 0.00
N TRP A 279 21.91 -20.64 0.31
CA TRP A 279 20.58 -20.81 0.91
C TRP A 279 20.48 -20.25 2.35
N LEU A 280 21.63 -20.08 3.01
CA LEU A 280 21.73 -19.61 4.39
C LEU A 280 22.10 -18.12 4.45
N THR A 281 22.98 -17.64 3.57
CA THR A 281 23.33 -16.21 3.49
C THR A 281 22.38 -15.39 2.60
N GLY A 282 21.60 -16.08 1.76
CA GLY A 282 20.78 -15.51 0.67
C GLY A 282 21.55 -15.14 -0.60
N GLY A 283 22.89 -15.16 -0.55
CA GLY A 283 23.73 -15.12 -1.75
C GLY A 283 23.81 -13.70 -2.32
N SER A 284 23.49 -13.54 -3.60
CA SER A 284 23.45 -12.22 -4.25
C SER A 284 22.34 -11.33 -3.69
N VAL A 285 21.20 -11.93 -3.32
CA VAL A 285 20.03 -11.23 -2.75
C VAL A 285 20.38 -10.49 -1.46
N GLY A 286 21.31 -11.03 -0.66
CA GLY A 286 21.52 -10.60 0.72
C GLY A 286 20.70 -11.42 1.71
N PRO A 287 20.65 -11.03 2.99
CA PRO A 287 20.03 -11.84 4.05
C PRO A 287 18.54 -12.13 3.81
N GLU A 288 17.83 -11.33 3.00
CA GLU A 288 16.43 -11.57 2.63
C GLU A 288 16.23 -12.90 1.87
N GLY A 289 17.21 -13.31 1.05
CA GLY A 289 17.20 -14.61 0.37
C GLY A 289 17.54 -15.80 1.28
N SER A 290 17.87 -15.54 2.55
CA SER A 290 18.18 -16.58 3.53
C SER A 290 16.95 -17.39 3.90
N SER A 291 17.12 -18.70 4.08
CA SER A 291 16.07 -19.55 4.67
C SER A 291 15.67 -19.10 6.08
N LEU A 292 16.59 -18.45 6.83
CA LEU A 292 16.29 -17.89 8.15
C LEU A 292 15.39 -16.65 8.07
N CYS A 293 15.35 -15.95 6.94
CA CYS A 293 14.42 -14.83 6.75
C CYS A 293 12.97 -15.30 6.89
N PHE A 294 12.60 -16.46 6.31
CA PHE A 294 11.26 -17.04 6.48
C PHE A 294 10.92 -17.35 7.94
N VAL A 295 11.91 -17.81 8.72
CA VAL A 295 11.73 -18.07 10.16
C VAL A 295 11.47 -16.75 10.89
N VAL A 296 12.24 -15.70 10.59
CA VAL A 296 12.04 -14.36 11.17
C VAL A 296 10.66 -13.81 10.79
N ILE A 297 10.24 -13.90 9.53
CA ILE A 297 8.91 -13.48 9.08
C ILE A 297 7.82 -14.25 9.83
N ALA A 298 7.96 -15.57 10.00
CA ALA A 298 6.99 -16.37 10.76
C ALA A 298 6.92 -15.98 12.24
N LEU A 299 8.06 -15.68 12.87
CA LEU A 299 8.12 -15.18 14.25
C LEU A 299 7.47 -13.80 14.37
N LEU A 300 7.75 -12.88 13.45
CA LEU A 300 7.14 -11.56 13.37
C LEU A 300 5.62 -11.68 13.20
N TRP A 301 5.17 -12.54 12.29
CA TRP A 301 3.75 -12.82 12.09
C TRP A 301 3.07 -13.30 13.37
N PHE A 302 3.67 -14.28 14.05
CA PHE A 302 3.15 -14.82 15.30
C PHE A 302 3.11 -13.74 16.39
N ALA A 303 4.22 -13.06 16.65
CA ALA A 303 4.33 -12.02 17.66
C ALA A 303 3.33 -10.87 17.40
N PHE A 304 3.22 -10.43 16.16
CA PHE A 304 2.30 -9.37 15.77
C PHE A 304 0.85 -9.81 15.96
N SER A 305 0.49 -11.02 15.53
CA SER A 305 -0.86 -11.59 15.70
C SER A 305 -1.26 -11.72 17.16
N ARG A 306 -0.31 -11.98 18.06
CA ARG A 306 -0.55 -12.03 19.52
C ARG A 306 -0.76 -10.64 20.11
N THR A 307 -0.05 -9.64 19.60
CA THR A 307 -0.06 -8.26 20.09
C THR A 307 -1.29 -7.50 19.59
N TYR A 308 -1.64 -7.65 18.31
CA TYR A 308 -2.75 -6.95 17.65
C TYR A 308 -3.87 -7.92 17.27
N LYS A 309 -4.73 -8.22 18.24
CA LYS A 309 -5.82 -9.20 18.09
C LYS A 309 -7.04 -8.68 17.34
N GLN A 310 -7.30 -7.38 17.40
CA GLN A 310 -8.48 -6.77 16.80
C GLN A 310 -8.28 -6.56 15.29
N VAL A 311 -9.36 -6.64 14.54
CA VAL A 311 -9.40 -6.30 13.12
C VAL A 311 -9.95 -4.89 13.03
N LYS A 312 -9.19 -4.00 12.40
CA LYS A 312 -9.58 -2.59 12.20
C LYS A 312 -9.86 -2.25 10.75
N TYR A 313 -9.37 -3.09 9.83
CA TYR A 313 -9.60 -2.91 8.41
C TYR A 313 -11.04 -3.29 8.02
N PRO A 314 -11.71 -2.51 7.15
CA PRO A 314 -13.10 -2.76 6.76
C PRO A 314 -13.29 -4.13 6.09
N GLU A 315 -14.42 -4.79 6.40
CA GLU A 315 -14.81 -6.02 5.71
C GLU A 315 -15.53 -5.72 4.40
N LYS A 316 -15.53 -6.67 3.46
CA LYS A 316 -16.17 -6.51 2.15
C LYS A 316 -17.64 -6.04 2.25
N SER A 317 -18.40 -6.60 3.20
CA SER A 317 -19.80 -6.24 3.46
C SER A 317 -19.98 -4.77 3.83
N THR A 318 -19.10 -4.23 4.68
CA THR A 318 -19.12 -2.82 5.07
C THR A 318 -18.75 -1.90 3.89
N LEU A 319 -17.85 -2.35 3.02
CA LEU A 319 -17.41 -1.57 1.86
C LEU A 319 -18.41 -1.56 0.69
N SER A 320 -19.36 -2.51 0.65
CA SER A 320 -20.39 -2.64 -0.38
C SER A 320 -21.72 -1.95 -0.05
N HIS A 321 -21.84 -1.33 1.13
CA HIS A 321 -23.05 -0.61 1.55
C HIS A 321 -22.82 0.88 1.82
N GLY A 322 -21.62 1.39 1.54
CA GLY A 322 -21.28 2.81 1.74
C GLY A 322 -21.22 3.27 3.21
N GLU A 323 -21.47 2.39 4.18
CA GLU A 323 -21.32 2.69 5.61
C GLU A 323 -19.84 2.60 6.00
N LEU A 324 -19.18 3.75 6.06
CA LEU A 324 -17.87 3.86 6.72
C LEU A 324 -18.07 3.69 8.24
N PRO A 325 -17.23 2.90 8.93
CA PRO A 325 -17.29 2.81 10.38
C PRO A 325 -17.05 4.18 11.02
N GLU A 326 -17.88 4.57 11.99
CA GLU A 326 -17.69 5.79 12.77
C GLU A 326 -16.27 5.80 13.37
N SER A 327 -15.55 6.91 13.20
CA SER A 327 -14.18 7.04 13.67
C SER A 327 -14.13 6.93 15.20
N ALA A 328 -13.47 5.87 15.69
CA ALA A 328 -13.12 5.67 17.10
C ALA A 328 -11.69 6.16 17.40
#